data_AF-A0A1J4WJ87-F1
#
_entry.id   AF-A0A1J4WJ87-F1
#
_cell.length_a   1.000
_cell.length_b   1.000
_cell.length_c   1.000
_cell.angle_alpha   90.00
_cell.angle_beta   90.00
_cell.angle_gamma   90.00
#
_symmetry.space_group_name_H-M   'P 1'
#
loop_
_entity.id
_entity.type
_entity.pdbx_description
1 polymer ?
#
loop_
_entity_poly.entity_id
_entity_poly.type
_entity_poly.pdbx_seq_one_letter_code
_entity_poly.pdbx_strand_id
1 'polypeptide(L)'
;MKKLFIYSVVVLALVFPVSAQNTTQNTATPQITPVFQGIDQGTRERVREEIKARRDELKSNIKGTRDEFKVNIQERRAELKDLIQGKRETLKEQLQKVKDERKKAAVERIDARLDELNERIANHFSNVLDKLENVLERIASRADKAEEKGLDVAAVRTAIDSALKAIEASRTAVQTQAGKTYTITVSSENNLRVDVGEARQALHSDLVKVREMVKAAHDAVRQAAVILAQIPRVNEAETLPVNDGQNNSNQ
;
A
#
# COMPACT_ATOMS: atom_id res chain seq x y z
N MET A 1 -10.88 -11.75 -22.02
CA MET A 1 -11.03 -10.45 -22.70
C MET A 1 -10.00 -9.49 -22.11
N LYS A 2 -8.96 -9.14 -22.87
CA LYS A 2 -7.87 -8.24 -22.45
C LYS A 2 -8.31 -6.79 -22.64
N LYS A 3 -8.23 -5.94 -21.62
CA LYS A 3 -8.34 -4.49 -21.80
C LYS A 3 -6.95 -3.86 -21.62
N LEU A 4 -6.40 -3.38 -22.74
CA LEU A 4 -5.20 -2.56 -22.87
C LEU A 4 -5.62 -1.08 -22.90
N PHE A 5 -4.84 -0.23 -22.18
CA PHE A 5 -4.51 1.20 -22.40
C PHE A 5 -5.68 2.22 -22.51
N ILE A 6 -5.58 3.48 -22.07
CA ILE A 6 -4.74 4.55 -22.63
C ILE A 6 -4.65 5.73 -21.62
N TYR A 7 -3.43 6.20 -21.35
CA TYR A 7 -3.12 7.52 -20.80
C TYR A 7 -3.36 8.59 -21.89
N SER A 8 -4.02 9.71 -21.58
CA SER A 8 -4.09 10.87 -22.47
C SER A 8 -4.14 12.19 -21.69
N VAL A 9 -2.97 12.82 -21.59
CA VAL A 9 -2.79 14.24 -21.26
C VAL A 9 -3.25 15.07 -22.46
N VAL A 10 -4.17 16.02 -22.24
CA VAL A 10 -4.37 17.17 -23.15
C VAL A 10 -4.47 18.42 -22.29
N VAL A 11 -3.35 19.15 -22.20
CA VAL A 11 -3.33 20.55 -21.77
C VAL A 11 -3.57 21.37 -23.02
N LEU A 12 -4.75 22.01 -23.10
CA LEU A 12 -5.04 23.01 -24.12
C LEU A 12 -4.99 24.40 -23.46
N ALA A 13 -3.87 25.09 -23.66
CA ALA A 13 -3.74 26.50 -23.34
C ALA A 13 -4.44 27.32 -24.44
N LEU A 14 -5.51 28.02 -24.09
CA LEU A 14 -6.10 29.09 -24.90
C LEU A 14 -5.88 30.42 -24.18
N VAL A 15 -5.00 31.22 -24.77
CA VAL A 15 -4.70 32.60 -24.38
C VAL A 15 -5.74 33.50 -25.07
N PHE A 16 -6.48 34.30 -24.30
CA PHE A 16 -7.26 35.42 -24.82
C PHE A 16 -6.92 36.71 -24.05
N PRO A 17 -6.98 37.87 -24.71
CA PRO A 17 -6.29 39.09 -24.31
C PRO A 17 -6.96 39.84 -23.16
N VAL A 18 -6.10 40.51 -22.42
CA VAL A 18 -6.39 41.50 -21.38
C VAL A 18 -7.21 42.65 -21.97
N SER A 19 -8.42 42.83 -21.46
CA SER A 19 -9.15 44.09 -21.57
C SER A 19 -9.23 44.70 -20.17
N ALA A 20 -8.44 45.75 -19.98
CA ALA A 20 -8.52 46.64 -18.83
C ALA A 20 -9.74 47.56 -18.98
N GLN A 21 -10.62 47.57 -17.98
CA GLN A 21 -11.52 48.69 -17.75
C GLN A 21 -11.53 48.98 -16.25
N ASN A 22 -11.03 50.18 -15.93
CA ASN A 22 -10.94 50.74 -14.60
C ASN A 22 -12.33 51.08 -14.08
N THR A 23 -12.70 50.51 -12.93
CA THR A 23 -13.73 51.08 -12.06
C THR A 23 -13.27 50.96 -10.60
N THR A 24 -12.87 52.11 -10.09
CA THR A 24 -13.04 52.62 -8.72
C THR A 24 -12.70 51.72 -7.53
N GLN A 25 -11.69 52.17 -6.79
CA GLN A 25 -11.32 51.73 -5.44
C GLN A 25 -12.54 51.69 -4.50
N ASN A 26 -12.72 50.56 -3.83
CA ASN A 26 -13.40 50.51 -2.54
C ASN A 26 -12.67 49.47 -1.67
N THR A 27 -11.79 49.98 -0.80
CA THR A 27 -11.19 49.21 0.29
C THR A 27 -12.25 48.92 1.34
N ALA A 28 -12.80 47.71 1.31
CA ALA A 28 -13.53 47.13 2.42
C ALA A 28 -12.93 45.76 2.73
N THR A 29 -12.23 45.67 3.86
CA THR A 29 -11.71 44.44 4.46
C THR A 29 -12.86 43.43 4.57
N PRO A 30 -12.80 42.24 3.93
CA PRO A 30 -13.82 41.22 4.17
C PRO A 30 -13.57 40.65 5.57
N GLN A 31 -14.39 41.08 6.51
CA GLN A 31 -14.62 40.41 7.77
C GLN A 31 -15.04 38.97 7.43
N ILE A 32 -14.18 37.98 7.73
CA ILE A 32 -14.56 36.57 7.65
C ILE A 32 -15.52 36.33 8.82
N THR A 33 -16.81 36.52 8.57
CA THR A 33 -17.86 36.09 9.48
C THR A 33 -17.82 34.55 9.53
N PRO A 34 -17.67 33.91 10.70
CA PRO A 34 -17.83 32.47 10.78
C PRO A 34 -19.32 32.16 10.57
N VAL A 35 -19.69 31.76 9.35
CA VAL A 35 -20.99 31.15 9.07
C VAL A 35 -20.96 29.75 9.67
N PHE A 36 -21.10 29.66 11.00
CA PHE A 36 -21.47 28.42 11.66
C PHE A 36 -22.99 28.43 11.85
N GLN A 37 -23.70 28.29 10.74
CA GLN A 37 -25.16 28.11 10.75
C GLN A 37 -25.44 26.61 10.80
N GLY A 38 -26.23 26.20 11.80
CA GLY A 38 -26.41 24.83 12.24
C GLY A 38 -26.70 23.84 11.11
N ILE A 39 -25.89 22.79 11.04
CA ILE A 39 -26.20 21.60 10.26
C ILE A 39 -27.48 21.01 10.88
N ASP A 40 -28.60 21.08 10.15
CA ASP A 40 -29.86 20.43 10.51
C ASP A 40 -29.63 18.93 10.81
N GLN A 41 -30.40 18.37 11.75
CA GLN A 41 -30.25 16.97 12.18
C GLN A 41 -30.30 16.00 10.99
N GLY A 42 -31.19 16.25 10.01
CA GLY A 42 -31.29 15.44 8.80
C GLY A 42 -30.07 15.54 7.88
N THR A 43 -29.27 16.60 7.97
CA THR A 43 -27.99 16.70 7.23
C THR A 43 -26.88 15.96 7.96
N ARG A 44 -26.86 15.97 9.30
CA ARG A 44 -25.90 15.19 10.10
C ARG A 44 -26.11 13.68 9.93
N GLU A 45 -27.36 13.24 9.90
CA GLU A 45 -27.69 11.82 9.69
C GLU A 45 -27.25 11.32 8.32
N ARG A 46 -27.55 12.08 7.25
CA ARG A 46 -27.08 11.74 5.89
C ARG A 46 -25.55 11.65 5.80
N VAL A 47 -24.83 12.60 6.38
CA VAL A 47 -23.36 12.57 6.41
C VAL A 47 -22.84 11.32 7.14
N ARG A 48 -23.44 10.93 8.27
CA ARG A 48 -23.08 9.71 9.00
C ARG A 48 -23.34 8.45 8.18
N GLU A 49 -24.47 8.38 7.48
CA GLU A 49 -24.81 7.25 6.61
C GLU A 49 -23.81 7.13 5.46
N GLU A 50 -23.46 8.23 4.80
CA GLU A 50 -22.46 8.25 3.74
C GLU A 50 -21.07 7.82 4.26
N ILE A 51 -20.64 8.33 5.41
CA ILE A 51 -19.37 7.94 6.04
C ILE A 51 -19.36 6.44 6.36
N LYS A 52 -20.47 5.92 6.89
CA LYS A 52 -20.61 4.49 7.17
C LYS A 52 -20.53 3.65 5.90
N ALA A 53 -21.25 4.04 4.84
CA ALA A 53 -21.21 3.37 3.55
C ALA A 53 -19.78 3.35 2.97
N ARG A 54 -19.08 4.50 2.97
CA ARG A 54 -17.67 4.59 2.54
C ARG A 54 -16.75 3.68 3.34
N ARG A 55 -16.93 3.60 4.66
CA ARG A 55 -16.14 2.71 5.53
C ARG A 55 -16.39 1.24 5.20
N ASP A 56 -17.65 0.85 5.01
CA ASP A 56 -18.03 -0.51 4.72
C ASP A 56 -17.51 -0.94 3.33
N GLU A 57 -17.57 -0.05 2.34
CA GLU A 57 -16.96 -0.24 1.03
C GLU A 57 -15.44 -0.40 1.12
N LEU A 58 -14.75 0.48 1.84
CA LEU A 58 -13.30 0.39 2.04
C LEU A 58 -12.90 -0.95 2.67
N LYS A 59 -13.59 -1.38 3.73
CA LYS A 59 -13.34 -2.67 4.39
C LYS A 59 -13.60 -3.85 3.45
N SER A 60 -14.69 -3.78 2.68
CA SER A 60 -15.02 -4.80 1.70
C SER A 60 -13.93 -4.91 0.63
N ASN A 61 -13.46 -3.79 0.11
CA ASN A 61 -12.41 -3.73 -0.91
C ASN A 61 -11.06 -4.24 -0.37
N ILE A 62 -10.66 -3.84 0.84
CA ILE A 62 -9.45 -4.35 1.49
C ILE A 62 -9.55 -5.87 1.71
N LYS A 63 -10.69 -6.35 2.20
CA LYS A 63 -10.88 -7.79 2.40
C LYS A 63 -10.85 -8.56 1.08
N GLY A 64 -11.55 -8.08 0.06
CA GLY A 64 -11.61 -8.70 -1.27
C GLY A 64 -10.23 -8.79 -1.91
N THR A 65 -9.51 -7.67 -2.00
CA THR A 65 -8.15 -7.62 -2.56
C THR A 65 -7.17 -8.51 -1.78
N ARG A 66 -7.30 -8.58 -0.45
CA ARG A 66 -6.48 -9.47 0.40
C ARG A 66 -6.77 -10.94 0.16
N ASP A 67 -8.04 -11.32 0.02
CA ASP A 67 -8.43 -12.72 -0.24
C ASP A 67 -8.04 -13.15 -1.65
N GLU A 68 -8.26 -12.29 -2.66
CA GLU A 68 -7.77 -12.50 -4.03
C GLU A 68 -6.25 -12.66 -4.06
N PHE A 69 -5.51 -11.81 -3.35
CA PHE A 69 -4.06 -11.92 -3.26
C PHE A 69 -3.62 -13.25 -2.64
N LYS A 70 -4.28 -13.74 -1.59
CA LYS A 70 -3.95 -15.03 -0.97
C LYS A 70 -4.17 -16.18 -1.94
N VAL A 71 -5.30 -16.20 -2.64
CA VAL A 71 -5.60 -17.21 -3.67
C VAL A 71 -4.52 -17.18 -4.76
N ASN A 72 -4.26 -15.99 -5.30
CA ASN A 72 -3.25 -15.80 -6.33
C ASN A 72 -1.84 -16.25 -5.91
N ILE A 73 -1.43 -15.98 -4.67
CA ILE A 73 -0.15 -16.47 -4.12
C ILE A 73 -0.14 -17.99 -4.01
N GLN A 74 -1.24 -18.59 -3.55
CA GLN A 74 -1.34 -20.05 -3.42
C GLN A 74 -1.25 -20.73 -4.78
N GLU A 75 -1.96 -20.23 -5.78
CA GLU A 75 -1.90 -20.72 -7.17
C GLU A 75 -0.49 -20.61 -7.74
N ARG A 76 0.16 -19.44 -7.60
CA ARG A 76 1.54 -19.24 -8.07
C ARG A 76 2.53 -20.19 -7.42
N ARG A 77 2.34 -20.53 -6.14
CA ARG A 77 3.18 -21.50 -5.44
C ARG A 77 2.96 -22.92 -5.89
N ALA A 78 1.71 -23.29 -6.17
CA ALA A 78 1.39 -24.60 -6.71
C ALA A 78 2.05 -24.78 -8.08
N GLU A 79 1.89 -23.81 -8.98
CA GLU A 79 2.56 -23.80 -10.30
C GLU A 79 4.10 -23.86 -10.17
N LEU A 80 4.65 -23.11 -9.20
CA LEU A 80 6.09 -23.04 -9.00
C LEU A 80 6.69 -24.34 -8.47
N LYS A 81 5.95 -25.12 -7.69
CA LYS A 81 6.46 -26.36 -7.10
C LYS A 81 6.89 -27.37 -8.15
N ASP A 82 6.07 -27.55 -9.18
CA ASP A 82 6.37 -28.47 -10.29
C ASP A 82 7.57 -27.97 -11.10
N LEU A 83 7.63 -26.66 -11.32
CA LEU A 83 8.76 -26.02 -12.01
C LEU A 83 10.08 -26.18 -11.23
N ILE A 84 10.05 -26.03 -9.91
CA ILE A 84 11.22 -26.24 -9.03
C ILE A 84 11.69 -27.69 -9.11
N GLN A 85 10.78 -28.66 -9.08
CA GLN A 85 11.16 -30.07 -9.17
C GLN A 85 11.89 -30.38 -10.49
N GLY A 86 11.33 -29.99 -11.63
CA GLY A 86 11.97 -30.22 -12.93
C GLY A 86 13.32 -29.51 -13.07
N LYS A 87 13.44 -28.29 -12.52
CA LYS A 87 14.71 -27.55 -12.49
C LYS A 87 15.76 -28.22 -11.61
N ARG A 88 15.35 -28.79 -10.47
CA ARG A 88 16.23 -29.53 -9.57
C ARG A 88 16.74 -30.82 -10.21
N GLU A 89 15.89 -31.52 -10.95
CA GLU A 89 16.30 -32.70 -11.74
C GLU A 89 17.32 -32.30 -12.82
N THR A 90 17.05 -31.22 -13.56
CA THR A 90 18.00 -30.67 -14.55
C THR A 90 19.35 -30.29 -13.91
N LEU A 91 19.33 -29.64 -12.75
CA LEU A 91 20.55 -29.27 -12.03
C LEU A 91 21.33 -30.52 -11.60
N LYS A 92 20.67 -31.57 -11.11
CA LYS A 92 21.32 -32.84 -10.74
C LYS A 92 22.01 -33.47 -11.93
N GLU A 93 21.38 -33.50 -13.10
CA GLU A 93 21.99 -33.99 -14.34
C GLU A 93 23.24 -33.18 -14.72
N GLN A 94 23.15 -31.85 -14.64
CA GLN A 94 24.30 -30.98 -14.91
C GLN A 94 25.46 -31.24 -13.93
N LEU A 95 25.15 -31.50 -12.66
CA LEU A 95 26.13 -31.76 -11.62
C LEU A 95 26.82 -33.13 -11.75
N GLN A 96 26.29 -34.08 -12.54
CA GLN A 96 27.00 -35.35 -12.81
C GLN A 96 28.36 -35.13 -13.49
N LYS A 97 28.53 -34.01 -14.20
CA LYS A 97 29.78 -33.64 -14.89
C LYS A 97 30.85 -33.08 -13.94
N VAL A 98 30.46 -32.69 -12.73
CA VAL A 98 31.38 -32.21 -11.69
C VAL A 98 32.05 -33.43 -11.05
N LYS A 99 33.35 -33.37 -10.75
CA LYS A 99 34.05 -34.50 -10.09
C LYS A 99 34.07 -34.36 -8.58
N ASP A 100 34.18 -33.14 -8.07
CA ASP A 100 34.23 -32.87 -6.64
C ASP A 100 32.84 -32.96 -5.99
N GLU A 101 32.61 -34.04 -5.23
CA GLU A 101 31.37 -34.28 -4.49
C GLU A 101 31.04 -33.18 -3.47
N ARG A 102 32.04 -32.52 -2.88
CA ARG A 102 31.81 -31.41 -1.93
C ARG A 102 31.24 -30.19 -2.66
N LYS A 103 31.71 -29.93 -3.88
CA LYS A 103 31.19 -28.83 -4.71
C LYS A 103 29.76 -29.14 -5.16
N LYS A 104 29.45 -30.37 -5.58
CA LYS A 104 28.08 -30.79 -5.93
C LYS A 104 27.11 -30.54 -4.77
N ALA A 105 27.43 -31.09 -3.59
CA ALA A 105 26.60 -30.95 -2.41
C ALA A 105 26.43 -29.48 -1.98
N ALA A 106 27.46 -28.64 -2.19
CA ALA A 106 27.36 -27.21 -1.92
C ALA A 106 26.39 -26.51 -2.90
N VAL A 107 26.46 -26.82 -4.20
CA VAL A 107 25.57 -26.24 -5.21
C VAL A 107 24.12 -26.64 -4.96
N GLU A 108 23.84 -27.93 -4.72
CA GLU A 108 22.47 -28.41 -4.41
C GLU A 108 21.90 -27.76 -3.15
N ARG A 109 22.72 -27.60 -2.11
CA ARG A 109 22.30 -26.92 -0.88
C ARG A 109 21.99 -25.45 -1.14
N ILE A 110 22.76 -24.79 -2.00
CA ILE A 110 22.54 -23.38 -2.32
C ILE A 110 21.27 -23.23 -3.16
N ASP A 111 21.05 -24.10 -4.14
CA ASP A 111 19.82 -24.17 -4.93
C ASP A 111 18.58 -24.24 -4.03
N ALA A 112 18.53 -25.21 -3.11
CA ALA A 112 17.42 -25.35 -2.17
C ALA A 112 17.23 -24.11 -1.27
N ARG A 113 18.32 -23.48 -0.85
CA ARG A 113 18.28 -22.25 -0.04
C ARG A 113 17.76 -21.04 -0.82
N LEU A 114 17.97 -20.97 -2.14
CA LEU A 114 17.44 -19.88 -2.97
C LEU A 114 15.91 -19.93 -3.00
N ASP A 115 15.34 -21.12 -3.21
CA ASP A 115 13.88 -21.32 -3.20
C ASP A 115 13.29 -21.01 -1.82
N GLU A 116 13.88 -21.57 -0.75
CA GLU A 116 13.43 -21.34 0.64
C GLU A 116 13.48 -19.84 1.00
N LEU A 117 14.57 -19.16 0.63
CA LEU A 117 14.71 -17.73 0.89
C LEU A 117 13.65 -16.93 0.14
N ASN A 118 13.40 -17.25 -1.12
CA ASN A 118 12.38 -16.56 -1.91
C ASN A 118 10.99 -16.71 -1.26
N GLU A 119 10.62 -17.94 -0.91
CA GLU A 119 9.35 -18.22 -0.26
C GLU A 119 9.22 -17.49 1.09
N ARG A 120 10.24 -17.59 1.94
CA ARG A 120 10.26 -16.97 3.27
C ARG A 120 10.10 -15.47 3.20
N ILE A 121 10.79 -14.81 2.26
CA ILE A 121 10.71 -13.35 2.10
C ILE A 121 9.38 -12.92 1.49
N ALA A 122 8.85 -13.65 0.51
CA ALA A 122 7.52 -13.39 -0.03
C ALA A 122 6.44 -13.50 1.08
N ASN A 123 6.49 -14.54 1.92
CA ASN A 123 5.63 -14.70 3.09
C ASN A 123 5.76 -13.53 4.07
N HIS A 124 6.99 -13.13 4.38
CA HIS A 124 7.24 -12.01 5.29
C HIS A 124 6.59 -10.72 4.77
N PHE A 125 6.80 -10.37 3.49
CA PHE A 125 6.24 -9.16 2.92
C PHE A 125 4.71 -9.21 2.79
N SER A 126 4.12 -10.35 2.46
CA SER A 126 2.65 -10.53 2.54
C SER A 126 2.10 -10.18 3.92
N ASN A 127 2.74 -10.67 4.99
CA ASN A 127 2.34 -10.39 6.37
C ASN A 127 2.53 -8.92 6.75
N VAL A 128 3.55 -8.24 6.20
CA VAL A 128 3.76 -6.80 6.40
C VAL A 128 2.63 -6.01 5.75
N LEU A 129 2.26 -6.34 4.51
CA LEU A 129 1.18 -5.67 3.79
C LEU A 129 -0.17 -5.83 4.50
N ASP A 130 -0.46 -7.02 5.03
CA ASP A 130 -1.64 -7.25 5.88
C ASP A 130 -1.67 -6.33 7.11
N LYS A 131 -0.52 -6.09 7.75
CA LYS A 131 -0.43 -5.18 8.90
C LYS A 131 -0.62 -3.72 8.47
N LEU A 132 -0.09 -3.33 7.32
CA LEU A 132 -0.25 -1.98 6.77
C LEU A 132 -1.71 -1.66 6.46
N GLU A 133 -2.46 -2.60 5.88
CA GLU A 133 -3.91 -2.47 5.66
C GLU A 133 -4.67 -2.29 6.98
N ASN A 134 -4.37 -3.11 8.01
CA ASN A 134 -4.98 -2.96 9.33
C ASN A 134 -4.70 -1.58 9.95
N VAL A 135 -3.50 -1.03 9.76
CA VAL A 135 -3.19 0.34 10.21
C VAL A 135 -4.01 1.36 9.42
N LEU A 136 -4.11 1.18 8.10
CA LEU A 136 -4.85 2.08 7.23
C LEU A 136 -6.35 2.10 7.55
N GLU A 137 -6.96 0.96 7.86
CA GLU A 137 -8.35 0.88 8.35
C GLU A 137 -8.56 1.71 9.64
N ARG A 138 -7.59 1.69 10.55
CA ARG A 138 -7.64 2.49 11.78
C ARG A 138 -7.50 3.98 11.49
N ILE A 139 -6.66 4.36 10.52
CA ILE A 139 -6.52 5.75 10.05
C ILE A 139 -7.84 6.22 9.43
N ALA A 140 -8.43 5.44 8.53
CA ALA A 140 -9.72 5.72 7.92
C ALA A 140 -10.81 5.89 8.98
N SER A 141 -10.88 4.99 9.96
CA SER A 141 -11.86 5.10 11.05
C SER A 141 -11.71 6.38 11.87
N ARG A 142 -10.48 6.87 12.09
CA ARG A 142 -10.25 8.14 12.78
C ARG A 142 -10.57 9.35 11.91
N ALA A 143 -10.29 9.29 10.61
CA ALA A 143 -10.69 10.31 9.64
C ALA A 143 -12.22 10.44 9.62
N ASP A 144 -12.96 9.33 9.56
CA ASP A 144 -14.42 9.33 9.65
C ASP A 144 -14.94 10.06 10.91
N LYS A 145 -14.35 9.78 12.08
CA LYS A 145 -14.73 10.44 13.35
C LYS A 145 -14.42 11.93 13.37
N ALA A 146 -13.36 12.35 12.66
CA ALA A 146 -13.02 13.76 12.53
C ALA A 146 -14.00 14.47 11.59
N GLU A 147 -14.36 13.83 10.48
CA GLU A 147 -15.35 14.31 9.51
C GLU A 147 -16.73 14.47 10.15
N GLU A 148 -17.16 13.51 10.99
CA GLU A 148 -18.41 13.61 11.77
C GLU A 148 -18.44 14.83 12.71
N LYS A 149 -17.27 15.31 13.15
CA LYS A 149 -17.12 16.54 13.95
C LYS A 149 -17.04 17.81 13.08
N GLY A 150 -17.19 17.68 11.76
CA GLY A 150 -17.08 18.78 10.82
C GLY A 150 -15.64 19.22 10.53
N LEU A 151 -14.64 18.38 10.83
CA LEU A 151 -13.24 18.65 10.49
C LEU A 151 -12.97 18.26 9.04
N ASP A 152 -12.16 19.06 8.34
CA ASP A 152 -11.71 18.74 6.99
C ASP A 152 -10.70 17.59 7.01
N VAL A 153 -11.05 16.50 6.34
CA VAL A 153 -10.23 15.28 6.21
C VAL A 153 -9.83 14.98 4.77
N ALA A 154 -10.08 15.90 3.82
CA ALA A 154 -9.86 15.66 2.39
C ALA A 154 -8.42 15.20 2.11
N ALA A 155 -7.42 15.86 2.69
CA ALA A 155 -6.01 15.49 2.56
C ALA A 155 -5.71 14.09 3.11
N VAL A 156 -6.38 13.68 4.21
CA VAL A 156 -6.23 12.33 4.77
C VAL A 156 -6.81 11.29 3.82
N ARG A 157 -7.96 11.57 3.19
CA ARG A 157 -8.57 10.66 2.19
C ARG A 157 -7.65 10.46 0.99
N THR A 158 -7.11 11.54 0.44
CA THR A 158 -6.12 11.44 -0.65
C THR A 158 -4.88 10.63 -0.26
N ALA A 159 -4.41 10.77 0.99
CA ALA A 159 -3.28 9.99 1.49
C ALA A 159 -3.64 8.50 1.70
N ILE A 160 -4.86 8.19 2.14
CA ILE A 160 -5.36 6.82 2.24
C ILE A 160 -5.41 6.16 0.86
N ASP A 161 -5.95 6.84 -0.16
CA ASP A 161 -6.00 6.32 -1.52
C ASP A 161 -4.60 6.06 -2.10
N SER A 162 -3.66 6.96 -1.80
CA SER A 162 -2.25 6.79 -2.20
C SER A 162 -1.61 5.58 -1.53
N ALA A 163 -1.91 5.35 -0.24
CA ALA A 163 -1.44 4.19 0.49
C ALA A 163 -2.04 2.88 -0.03
N LEU A 164 -3.34 2.85 -0.36
CA LEU A 164 -4.00 1.70 -0.98
C LEU A 164 -3.33 1.31 -2.30
N LYS A 165 -3.08 2.28 -3.19
CA LYS A 165 -2.38 2.06 -4.46
C LYS A 165 -0.97 1.51 -4.27
N ALA A 166 -0.23 2.02 -3.28
CA ALA A 166 1.12 1.54 -2.98
C ALA A 166 1.12 0.12 -2.41
N ILE A 167 0.12 -0.23 -1.58
CA ILE A 167 -0.09 -1.59 -1.06
C ILE A 167 -0.44 -2.55 -2.21
N GLU A 168 -1.34 -2.16 -3.11
CA GLU A 168 -1.72 -2.95 -4.28
C GLU A 168 -0.50 -3.25 -5.18
N ALA A 169 0.27 -2.21 -5.54
CA ALA A 169 1.50 -2.38 -6.32
C ALA A 169 2.52 -3.29 -5.63
N SER A 170 2.62 -3.21 -4.29
CA SER A 170 3.48 -4.09 -3.50
C SER A 170 2.98 -5.54 -3.49
N ARG A 171 1.66 -5.76 -3.41
CA ARG A 171 1.05 -7.09 -3.55
C ARG A 171 1.37 -7.69 -4.91
N THR A 172 1.22 -6.93 -6.00
CA THR A 172 1.60 -7.39 -7.34
C THR A 172 3.08 -7.80 -7.42
N ALA A 173 3.98 -7.01 -6.81
CA ALA A 173 5.41 -7.31 -6.77
C ALA A 173 5.71 -8.60 -5.97
N VAL A 174 5.09 -8.78 -4.81
CA VAL A 174 5.22 -9.99 -3.98
C VAL A 174 4.66 -11.22 -4.69
N GLN A 175 3.50 -11.10 -5.36
CA GLN A 175 2.91 -12.18 -6.15
C GLN A 175 3.82 -12.60 -7.30
N THR A 176 4.38 -11.63 -8.03
CA THR A 176 5.33 -11.89 -9.10
C THR A 176 6.57 -12.61 -8.56
N GLN A 177 7.11 -12.14 -7.43
CA GLN A 177 8.27 -12.75 -6.80
C GLN A 177 8.01 -14.16 -6.28
N ALA A 178 6.83 -14.42 -5.73
CA ALA A 178 6.42 -15.72 -5.22
C ALA A 178 6.27 -16.78 -6.32
N GLY A 179 6.10 -16.37 -7.58
CA GLY A 179 6.07 -17.25 -8.76
C GLY A 179 7.43 -17.42 -9.46
N LYS A 180 8.53 -16.92 -8.88
CA LYS A 180 9.88 -17.06 -9.44
C LYS A 180 10.69 -18.14 -8.73
N THR A 181 11.57 -18.78 -9.49
CA THR A 181 12.66 -19.65 -8.99
C THR A 181 13.94 -19.32 -9.73
N TYR A 182 15.08 -19.53 -9.07
CA TYR A 182 16.39 -19.06 -9.49
C TYR A 182 17.30 -20.26 -9.75
N THR A 183 17.46 -20.60 -11.02
CA THR A 183 18.25 -21.77 -11.43
C THR A 183 19.72 -21.45 -11.52
N ILE A 184 20.53 -22.33 -10.96
CA ILE A 184 21.97 -22.34 -11.19
C ILE A 184 22.21 -23.10 -12.50
N THR A 185 22.86 -22.46 -13.47
CA THR A 185 23.26 -23.12 -14.73
C THR A 185 24.72 -23.47 -14.64
N VAL A 186 25.05 -24.76 -14.60
CA VAL A 186 26.44 -25.22 -14.47
C VAL A 186 27.14 -25.14 -15.82
N SER A 187 28.09 -24.21 -15.95
CA SER A 187 28.91 -24.05 -17.15
C SER A 187 30.14 -24.96 -17.13
N SER A 188 30.89 -24.95 -16.02
CA SER A 188 32.03 -25.83 -15.80
C SER A 188 32.35 -25.95 -14.31
N GLU A 189 33.14 -26.98 -13.94
CA GLU A 189 33.51 -27.19 -12.53
C GLU A 189 34.30 -26.02 -11.93
N ASN A 190 35.13 -25.33 -12.73
CA ASN A 190 35.92 -24.19 -12.26
C ASN A 190 35.08 -22.91 -12.13
N ASN A 191 33.91 -22.86 -12.78
CA ASN A 191 33.02 -21.71 -12.80
C ASN A 191 31.87 -21.81 -11.79
N LEU A 192 31.70 -22.92 -11.07
CA LEU A 192 30.57 -23.13 -10.14
C LEU A 192 30.35 -21.95 -9.17
N ARG A 193 31.42 -21.31 -8.70
CA ARG A 193 31.31 -20.14 -7.82
C ARG A 193 30.65 -18.95 -8.52
N VAL A 194 30.98 -18.73 -9.79
CA VAL A 194 30.41 -17.66 -10.63
C VAL A 194 28.97 -18.00 -10.96
N ASP A 195 28.71 -19.20 -11.47
CA ASP A 195 27.37 -19.68 -11.84
C ASP A 195 26.37 -19.57 -10.66
N VAL A 196 26.81 -19.99 -9.45
CA VAL A 196 26.02 -19.83 -8.22
C VAL A 196 25.86 -18.36 -7.83
N GLY A 197 26.92 -17.56 -8.00
CA GLY A 197 26.93 -16.14 -7.71
C GLY A 197 25.89 -15.38 -8.52
N GLU A 198 25.73 -15.70 -9.80
CA GLU A 198 24.72 -15.11 -10.68
C GLU A 198 23.30 -15.39 -10.21
N ALA A 199 22.97 -16.65 -9.89
CA ALA A 199 21.66 -17.02 -9.38
C ALA A 199 21.34 -16.29 -8.05
N ARG A 200 22.33 -16.21 -7.14
CA ARG A 200 22.20 -15.46 -5.88
C ARG A 200 21.98 -13.97 -6.11
N GLN A 201 22.72 -13.38 -7.04
CA GLN A 201 22.62 -11.95 -7.35
C GLN A 201 21.26 -11.62 -7.99
N ALA A 202 20.75 -12.49 -8.85
CA ALA A 202 19.43 -12.35 -9.44
C ALA A 202 18.33 -12.35 -8.36
N LEU A 203 18.36 -13.32 -7.43
CA LEU A 203 17.42 -13.34 -6.30
C LEU A 203 17.56 -12.08 -5.44
N HIS A 204 18.79 -11.70 -5.10
CA HIS A 204 19.03 -10.51 -4.28
C HIS A 204 18.46 -9.24 -4.92
N SER A 205 18.78 -8.98 -6.18
CA SER A 205 18.29 -7.82 -6.94
C SER A 205 16.78 -7.76 -6.94
N ASP A 206 16.12 -8.88 -7.21
CA ASP A 206 14.66 -8.94 -7.24
C ASP A 206 14.03 -8.71 -5.85
N LEU A 207 14.58 -9.32 -4.79
CA LEU A 207 14.11 -9.11 -3.43
C LEU A 207 14.30 -7.66 -2.95
N VAL A 208 15.37 -6.98 -3.38
CA VAL A 208 15.58 -5.56 -3.09
C VAL A 208 14.48 -4.71 -3.71
N LYS A 209 14.12 -4.96 -4.97
CA LYS A 209 13.01 -4.26 -5.64
C LYS A 209 11.68 -4.47 -4.90
N VAL A 210 11.37 -5.70 -4.50
CA VAL A 210 10.16 -5.98 -3.71
C VAL A 210 10.19 -5.24 -2.38
N ARG A 211 11.33 -5.24 -1.68
CA ARG A 211 11.50 -4.51 -0.42
C ARG A 211 11.26 -3.01 -0.59
N GLU A 212 11.75 -2.41 -1.67
CA GLU A 212 11.56 -0.99 -1.97
C GLU A 212 10.09 -0.66 -2.19
N MET A 213 9.35 -1.50 -2.90
CA MET A 213 7.90 -1.36 -3.05
C MET A 213 7.17 -1.41 -1.71
N VAL A 214 7.49 -2.41 -0.88
CA VAL A 214 6.89 -2.55 0.47
C VAL A 214 7.25 -1.37 1.36
N LYS A 215 8.48 -0.84 1.25
CA LYS A 215 8.88 0.38 1.94
C LYS A 215 8.06 1.58 1.49
N ALA A 216 7.85 1.74 0.18
CA ALA A 216 7.01 2.81 -0.35
C ALA A 216 5.57 2.72 0.18
N ALA A 217 4.99 1.50 0.28
CA ALA A 217 3.69 1.28 0.89
C ALA A 217 3.67 1.66 2.37
N HIS A 218 4.70 1.26 3.12
CA HIS A 218 4.86 1.66 4.53
C HIS A 218 4.93 3.18 4.68
N ASP A 219 5.75 3.85 3.87
CA ASP A 219 5.93 5.30 3.94
C ASP A 219 4.65 6.05 3.56
N ALA A 220 3.86 5.54 2.60
CA ALA A 220 2.55 6.07 2.25
C ALA A 220 1.54 5.95 3.41
N VAL A 221 1.47 4.79 4.07
CA VAL A 221 0.61 4.60 5.27
C VAL A 221 1.05 5.52 6.40
N ARG A 222 2.37 5.65 6.63
CA ARG A 222 2.91 6.59 7.62
C ARG A 222 2.52 8.03 7.29
N GLN A 223 2.60 8.43 6.02
CA GLN A 223 2.21 9.77 5.59
C GLN A 223 0.72 10.04 5.87
N ALA A 224 -0.15 9.08 5.59
CA ALA A 224 -1.58 9.20 5.94
C ALA A 224 -1.79 9.40 7.45
N ALA A 225 -1.03 8.69 8.28
CA ALA A 225 -1.08 8.87 9.74
C ALA A 225 -0.57 10.25 10.19
N VAL A 226 0.49 10.77 9.56
CA VAL A 226 1.05 12.10 9.85
C VAL A 226 0.07 13.20 9.48
N ILE A 227 -0.54 13.13 8.30
CA ILE A 227 -1.54 14.10 7.85
C ILE A 227 -2.75 14.08 8.80
N LEU A 228 -3.23 12.89 9.18
CA LEU A 228 -4.30 12.77 10.16
C LEU A 228 -3.94 13.43 11.50
N ALA A 229 -2.70 13.28 11.97
CA ALA A 229 -2.25 13.85 13.23
C ALA A 229 -2.15 15.39 13.21
N GLN A 230 -2.06 16.00 12.03
CA GLN A 230 -2.05 17.46 11.85
C GLN A 230 -3.44 18.08 11.98
N ILE A 231 -4.51 17.27 11.91
CA ILE A 231 -5.88 17.77 12.09
C ILE A 231 -6.09 18.12 13.58
N PRO A 232 -6.46 19.39 13.89
CA PRO A 232 -6.71 19.79 15.26
C PRO A 232 -7.79 18.94 15.93
N ARG A 233 -7.57 18.54 17.18
CA ARG A 233 -8.56 17.83 18.03
C ARG A 233 -9.02 16.46 17.49
N VAL A 234 -8.28 15.87 16.53
CA VAL A 234 -8.56 14.55 15.95
C VAL A 234 -8.60 13.41 16.99
N ASN A 235 -7.89 13.59 18.11
CA ASN A 235 -7.79 12.62 19.20
C ASN A 235 -8.62 13.00 20.46
N GLU A 236 -9.30 14.15 20.49
CA GLU A 236 -10.12 14.52 21.63
C GLU A 236 -11.39 13.66 21.66
N ALA A 237 -11.62 12.96 22.77
CA ALA A 237 -12.91 12.33 23.06
C ALA A 237 -13.98 13.42 23.24
N GLU A 238 -15.25 13.10 22.95
CA GLU A 238 -16.39 13.98 23.29
C GLU A 238 -16.32 14.33 24.79
N THR A 239 -15.81 15.50 25.14
CA THR A 239 -16.16 16.12 26.42
C THR A 239 -17.57 16.64 26.23
N LEU A 240 -18.56 15.83 26.60
CA LEU A 240 -19.91 16.31 26.81
C LEU A 240 -19.82 17.55 27.72
N PRO A 241 -20.49 18.67 27.41
CA PRO A 241 -20.49 19.81 28.30
C PRO A 241 -21.04 19.34 29.65
N VAL A 242 -20.22 19.48 30.70
CA VAL A 242 -20.69 19.35 32.07
C VAL A 242 -21.73 20.45 32.24
N ASN A 243 -23.00 20.06 32.32
CA ASN A 243 -24.06 20.96 32.71
C ASN A 243 -23.87 21.25 34.21
N ASP A 244 -23.03 22.24 34.53
CA ASP A 244 -22.94 22.85 35.86
C ASP A 244 -24.19 23.70 36.10
N GLY A 245 -25.34 23.05 36.05
CA GLY A 245 -26.61 23.59 36.51
C GLY A 245 -26.71 23.35 38.01
N GLN A 246 -25.97 24.12 38.83
CA GLN A 246 -26.39 24.40 40.20
C GLN A 246 -26.05 25.83 40.63
N ASN A 247 -27.14 26.60 40.70
CA ASN A 247 -27.55 27.41 41.83
C ASN A 247 -26.95 28.82 41.97
N ASN A 248 -27.59 29.77 41.28
CA ASN A 248 -27.58 31.16 41.67
C ASN A 248 -29.01 31.57 42.09
N SER A 249 -29.30 31.42 43.39
CA SER A 249 -30.43 32.06 44.06
C SER A 249 -29.96 32.53 45.44
N ASN A 250 -29.50 33.77 45.49
CA ASN A 250 -29.47 34.59 46.70
C ASN A 250 -30.90 35.05 47.04
N GLN A 251 -31.09 35.35 48.34
CA GLN A 251 -32.25 35.99 49.02
C GLN A 251 -33.25 35.05 49.67
#